data_AF-A0A7Y2Y069-F1
#
_entry.id   AF-A0A7Y2Y069-F1
#
_cell.length_a   1.000
_cell.length_b   1.000
_cell.length_c   1.000
_cell.angle_alpha   90.00
_cell.angle_beta   90.00
_cell.angle_gamma   90.00
#
_symmetry.space_group_name_H-M   'P 1'
#
loop_
_entity.id
_entity.type
_entity.pdbx_description
1 polymer ?
#
loop_
_entity_poly.entity_id
_entity_poly.type
_entity_poly.pdbx_seq_one_letter_code
_entity_poly.pdbx_strand_id
1 'polypeptide(L)'
;FEGSDACVAPVLTFSEAAHHPHVAARETFVSPGGVQQSSKAPRFSRSVPDVVQPPTPAGGDTVEVLAELGLSPDEIASATKKAP
;
A
#
# COMPACT_ATOMS: atom_id res chain seq x y z
N PHE A 1 1.29 -37.97 2.71
CA PHE A 1 2.51 -37.20 2.36
C PHE A 1 3.51 -37.16 3.51
N GLU A 2 3.06 -37.21 4.77
CA GLU A 2 3.97 -37.33 5.91
C GLU A 2 4.86 -38.58 5.75
N GLY A 3 6.18 -38.40 5.83
CA GLY A 3 7.17 -39.45 5.58
C GLY A 3 7.59 -39.65 4.11
N SER A 4 7.19 -38.77 3.18
CA SER A 4 7.61 -38.81 1.76
C SER A 4 8.36 -37.55 1.32
N ASP A 5 9.14 -37.62 0.23
CA ASP A 5 9.82 -36.48 -0.42
C ASP A 5 8.90 -35.69 -1.37
N ALA A 6 7.59 -35.70 -1.11
CA ALA A 6 6.61 -35.00 -1.93
C ALA A 6 6.51 -33.54 -1.50
N CYS A 7 6.73 -32.60 -2.42
CA CYS A 7 6.45 -31.19 -2.19
C CYS A 7 4.94 -30.96 -2.17
N VAL A 8 4.36 -30.84 -0.98
CA VAL A 8 2.95 -30.53 -0.78
C VAL A 8 2.75 -29.30 0.09
N ALA A 9 1.67 -28.57 -0.18
CA ALA A 9 1.21 -27.46 0.64
C ALA A 9 -0.33 -27.49 0.68
N PRO A 10 -0.94 -27.04 1.78
CA PRO A 10 -2.39 -26.92 1.85
C PRO A 10 -2.89 -25.82 0.91
N VAL A 11 -4.12 -25.96 0.42
CA VAL A 11 -4.85 -24.88 -0.26
C VAL A 11 -5.45 -23.99 0.82
N LEU A 12 -4.90 -22.80 1.01
CA LEU A 12 -5.35 -21.84 2.01
C LEU A 12 -6.37 -20.87 1.41
N THR A 13 -7.37 -20.51 2.21
CA THR A 13 -8.19 -19.32 1.96
C THR A 13 -7.36 -18.04 2.14
N PHE A 14 -7.84 -16.90 1.65
CA PHE A 14 -7.16 -15.62 1.86
C PHE A 14 -6.95 -15.29 3.35
N SER A 15 -7.96 -15.55 4.17
CA SER A 15 -7.88 -15.33 5.63
C SER A 15 -6.85 -16.22 6.30
N GLU A 16 -6.75 -17.50 5.90
CA GLU A 16 -5.73 -18.41 6.45
C GLU A 16 -4.33 -18.05 5.97
N ALA A 17 -4.18 -17.73 4.68
CA ALA A 17 -2.90 -17.33 4.10
C ALA A 17 -2.33 -16.11 4.83
N ALA A 18 -3.15 -15.11 5.17
CA ALA A 18 -2.72 -13.91 5.88
C ALA A 18 -2.10 -14.19 7.26
N HIS A 19 -2.55 -15.25 7.93
CA HIS A 19 -2.09 -15.64 9.27
C HIS A 19 -1.12 -16.82 9.26
N HIS A 20 -0.80 -17.39 8.10
CA HIS A 20 0.13 -18.51 8.00
C HIS A 20 1.51 -18.12 8.58
N PRO A 21 2.17 -18.98 9.39
CA PRO A 21 3.37 -18.59 10.15
C PRO A 21 4.47 -17.94 9.30
N HIS A 22 4.72 -18.49 8.10
CA HIS A 22 5.71 -17.92 7.17
C HIS A 22 5.30 -16.53 6.64
N VAL A 23 4.00 -16.30 6.41
CA VAL A 23 3.47 -15.03 5.89
C VAL A 23 3.51 -13.95 6.99
N ALA A 24 3.09 -14.31 8.20
CA ALA A 24 3.08 -13.44 9.37
C ALA A 24 4.49 -13.04 9.82
N ALA A 25 5.42 -14.00 9.96
CA ALA A 25 6.82 -13.73 10.33
C ALA A 25 7.55 -12.81 9.33
N ARG A 26 6.98 -12.66 8.14
CA ARG A 26 7.50 -11.85 7.06
C ARG A 26 6.75 -10.55 6.90
N GLU A 27 5.68 -10.27 7.64
CA GLU A 27 4.84 -9.08 7.43
C GLU A 27 4.42 -8.91 5.96
N THR A 28 4.07 -10.03 5.31
CA THR A 28 3.69 -10.03 3.89
C THR A 28 2.36 -9.31 3.67
N PHE A 29 1.48 -9.30 4.67
CA PHE A 29 0.28 -8.46 4.71
C PHE A 29 0.39 -7.46 5.87
N VAL A 30 -0.06 -6.23 5.63
CA VAL A 30 -0.07 -5.10 6.58
C VAL A 30 -1.41 -4.38 6.51
N SER A 31 -1.76 -3.60 7.54
CA SER A 31 -3.05 -2.90 7.63
C SER A 31 -2.94 -1.39 7.86
N PRO A 32 -2.26 -0.63 6.98
CA PRO A 32 -2.23 0.83 7.10
C PRO A 32 -3.65 1.38 6.90
N GLY A 33 -4.07 2.31 7.76
CA GLY A 33 -5.44 2.81 7.74
C GLY A 33 -6.52 1.75 8.05
N GLY A 34 -6.14 0.62 8.67
CA GLY A 34 -7.07 -0.43 9.10
C GLY A 34 -7.49 -1.43 8.00
N VAL A 35 -7.02 -1.28 6.76
CA VAL A 35 -7.36 -2.15 5.64
C VAL A 35 -6.20 -3.09 5.32
N GLN A 36 -6.44 -4.40 5.40
CA GLN A 36 -5.42 -5.41 5.07
C GLN A 36 -5.05 -5.36 3.59
N GLN A 37 -3.76 -5.27 3.31
CA GLN A 37 -3.19 -5.29 1.96
C GLN A 37 -1.79 -5.89 1.95
N SER A 38 -1.28 -6.22 0.77
CA SER A 38 0.08 -6.73 0.61
C SER A 38 1.12 -5.66 0.96
N SER A 39 2.19 -6.08 1.64
CA SER A 39 3.38 -5.27 1.88
C SER A 39 4.29 -5.21 0.65
N LYS A 40 5.39 -4.45 0.73
CA LYS A 40 6.31 -4.25 -0.40
C LYS A 40 7.02 -5.55 -0.77
N ALA A 41 7.06 -5.82 -2.07
CA ALA A 41 7.79 -6.93 -2.66
C ALA A 41 8.47 -6.49 -3.98
N PRO A 42 9.69 -6.99 -4.29
CA PRO A 42 10.54 -7.83 -3.44
C PRO A 42 11.16 -7.04 -2.27
N ARG A 43 11.76 -7.75 -1.30
CA ARG A 43 12.51 -7.11 -0.21
C ARG A 43 13.95 -6.91 -0.64
N PHE A 44 14.38 -5.66 -0.67
CA PHE A 44 15.74 -5.31 -1.03
C PHE A 44 16.62 -5.25 0.22
N SER A 45 17.85 -5.78 0.13
CA SER A 45 18.81 -5.75 1.24
C SER A 45 19.47 -4.39 1.43
N ARG A 46 19.60 -3.60 0.35
CA ARG A 46 20.29 -2.29 0.36
C ARG A 46 19.37 -1.12 0.74
N SER A 47 18.11 -1.16 0.32
CA SER A 47 17.17 -0.05 0.46
C SER A 47 15.85 -0.54 1.03
N VAL A 48 15.30 0.20 1.99
CA VAL A 48 14.01 -0.10 2.60
C VAL A 48 13.00 0.96 2.13
N PRO A 49 11.95 0.59 1.39
CA PRO A 49 10.89 1.52 1.03
C PRO A 49 10.12 2.00 2.27
N ASP A 50 9.63 3.23 2.22
CA ASP A 50 8.83 3.80 3.31
C ASP A 50 7.58 2.97 3.63
N VAL A 51 7.04 3.18 4.83
CA VAL A 51 5.80 2.53 5.28
C VAL A 51 4.65 2.88 4.33
N VAL A 52 3.79 1.90 4.00
CA VAL A 52 2.62 2.16 3.12
C VAL A 52 1.72 3.14 3.86
N GLN A 53 1.37 4.24 3.20
CA GLN A 53 0.42 5.21 3.74
C GLN A 53 -1.00 4.90 3.26
N PRO A 54 -2.04 5.29 4.02
CA PRO A 54 -3.41 5.29 3.53
C PRO A 54 -3.56 6.16 2.28
N PRO A 55 -4.54 5.88 1.41
CA PRO A 55 -4.81 6.72 0.24
C PRO A 55 -5.25 8.13 0.64
N THR A 56 -4.79 9.15 -0.08
CA THR A 56 -5.30 10.52 0.07
C THR A 56 -6.69 10.63 -0.58
N PRO A 57 -7.59 11.46 -0.02
CA PRO A 57 -8.89 11.70 -0.62
C PRO A 57 -8.74 12.39 -1.99
N ALA A 58 -9.77 12.30 -2.83
CA ALA A 58 -9.77 12.97 -4.13
C ALA A 58 -9.50 14.48 -3.95
N GLY A 59 -8.41 14.95 -4.55
CA GLY A 59 -7.96 16.34 -4.48
C GLY A 59 -7.27 16.75 -3.18
N GLY A 60 -6.92 15.79 -2.30
CA GLY A 60 -6.22 16.07 -1.04
C GLY A 60 -4.90 16.81 -1.21
N ASP A 61 -4.21 16.56 -2.32
CA ASP A 61 -2.88 17.11 -2.60
C ASP A 61 -2.91 18.18 -3.70
N THR A 62 -4.11 18.58 -4.20
CA THR A 62 -4.25 19.47 -5.37
C THR A 62 -3.54 20.81 -5.19
N VAL A 63 -3.72 21.45 -4.04
CA VAL A 63 -3.13 22.78 -3.79
C VAL A 63 -1.61 22.70 -3.70
N GLU A 64 -1.09 21.69 -3.00
CA GLU A 64 0.34 21.45 -2.83
C GLU A 64 1.01 21.23 -4.19
N VAL A 65 0.50 20.31 -5.00
CA VAL A 65 1.05 20.01 -6.33
C VAL A 65 0.99 21.21 -7.27
N LEU A 66 -0.12 21.98 -7.28
CA LEU A 66 -0.20 23.17 -8.13
C LEU A 66 0.77 24.28 -7.70
N ALA A 67 1.03 24.42 -6.39
CA ALA A 67 2.04 25.34 -5.89
C ALA A 67 3.45 24.89 -6.27
N GLU A 68 3.76 23.58 -6.19
CA GLU A 68 5.04 23.02 -6.64
C GLU A 68 5.29 23.25 -8.13
N LEU A 69 4.22 23.26 -8.95
CA LEU A 69 4.28 23.59 -10.36
C LEU A 69 4.46 25.09 -10.64
N GLY A 70 4.44 25.94 -9.61
CA GLY A 70 4.71 27.37 -9.70
C GLY A 70 3.48 28.23 -9.97
N LEU A 71 2.26 27.71 -9.78
CA LEU A 71 1.05 28.54 -9.90
C LEU A 71 0.95 29.51 -8.73
N SER A 72 0.51 30.73 -9.05
CA SER A 72 0.17 31.71 -8.04
C SER A 72 -1.08 31.28 -7.24
N PRO A 73 -1.25 31.79 -6.00
CA PRO A 73 -2.45 31.50 -5.20
C PRO A 73 -3.76 31.81 -5.93
N ASP A 74 -3.79 32.84 -6.77
CA ASP A 74 -4.98 33.24 -7.53
C ASP A 74 -5.32 32.24 -8.65
N GLU A 75 -4.30 31.72 -9.35
CA GLU A 75 -4.47 30.67 -10.37
C GLU A 75 -4.95 29.36 -9.74
N ILE A 76 -4.40 28.97 -8.59
CA ILE A 76 -4.84 27.78 -7.84
C ILE A 76 -6.29 27.93 -7.39
N ALA A 77 -6.66 29.09 -6.83
CA ALA A 77 -8.03 29.37 -6.42
C ALA A 77 -9.00 29.33 -7.61
N SER A 78 -8.57 29.77 -8.80
CA SER A 78 -9.37 29.68 -10.03
C SER A 78 -9.56 28.23 -10.49
N ALA A 79 -8.48 27.44 -10.49
CA ALA A 79 -8.49 26.04 -10.95
C ALA A 79 -9.22 25.06 -10.00
N THR A 80 -9.27 25.37 -8.70
CA THR A 80 -9.91 24.53 -7.68
C THR A 80 -11.36 24.88 -7.40
N LYS A 81 -11.90 25.94 -8.03
CA LYS A 81 -13.34 26.24 -7.98
C LYS A 81 -14.10 25.05 -8.56
N LYS A 82 -14.95 24.44 -7.74
CA LYS A 82 -15.87 23.39 -8.17
C LYS A 82 -16.78 23.98 -9.26
N ALA A 83 -16.80 23.37 -10.45
CA ALA A 83 -17.81 23.67 -11.45
C ALA A 83 -19.21 23.42 -10.86
N PRO A 84 -20.23 24.19 -11.26
CA PRO A 84 -21.60 24.02 -10.75
C PRO A 84 -22.15 22.60 -10.96
#